data_AF-A0A4P8IB95-F1
#
_entry.id   AF-A0A4P8IB95-F1
#
_cell.length_a   1.000
_cell.length_b   1.000
_cell.length_c   1.000
_cell.angle_alpha   90.00
_cell.angle_beta   90.00
_cell.angle_gamma   90.00
#
_symmetry.space_group_name_H-M   'P 1'
#
loop_
_entity.id
_entity.type
_entity.pdbx_description
1 polymer ?
#
loop_
_entity_poly.entity_id
_entity_poly.type
_entity_poly.pdbx_seq_one_letter_code
_entity_poly.pdbx_strand_id
1 'polypeptide(L)'
;MKQIIENYGRVIVVIITAVGAVLLIKNVVFSQMQVNGGIKDTNHISSNEFFQRQGKPELSGVREEDGTARRIVIKKEDHLDPRQLVTASDKKDGDLTGQIKIYTVRTMEGKEIRNLFESEFLDTSGEKEFTLLYTVKNSFGLSAEGRIKVLVKNYGENHSE
;
A
#
# COMPACT_ATOMS: atom_id res chain seq x y z
N MET A 1 2.74 30.39 -52.24
CA MET A 1 1.56 29.51 -52.07
C MET A 1 1.80 28.02 -52.34
N LYS A 2 3.02 27.53 -52.67
CA LYS A 2 3.27 26.09 -52.89
C LYS A 2 3.79 25.30 -51.68
N GLN A 3 4.38 25.95 -50.67
CA GLN A 3 4.92 25.24 -49.48
C GLN A 3 3.90 24.95 -48.37
N ILE A 4 2.72 25.58 -48.40
CA ILE A 4 1.68 25.34 -47.37
C ILE A 4 0.92 24.03 -47.68
N ILE A 5 0.80 23.63 -48.95
CA ILE A 5 0.02 22.46 -49.35
C ILE A 5 0.74 21.13 -49.01
N GLU A 6 2.08 21.09 -49.07
CA GLU A 6 2.85 19.86 -48.82
C GLU A 6 2.91 19.46 -47.34
N ASN A 7 2.94 20.42 -46.41
CA ASN A 7 2.99 20.13 -44.97
C ASN A 7 1.64 19.67 -44.40
N TYR A 8 0.51 20.15 -44.93
CA TYR A 8 -0.81 19.67 -44.51
C TYR A 8 -1.13 18.26 -45.04
N GLY A 9 -0.61 17.89 -46.22
CA GLY A 9 -0.78 16.55 -46.79
C GLY A 9 -0.13 15.44 -45.96
N ARG A 10 1.09 15.64 -45.44
CA ARG A 10 1.78 14.62 -44.61
C ARG A 10 1.17 14.48 -43.21
N VAL A 11 0.76 15.57 -42.56
CA VAL A 11 0.22 15.51 -41.19
C VAL A 11 -1.16 14.83 -41.15
N ILE A 12 -2.04 15.09 -42.12
CA ILE A 12 -3.37 14.46 -42.18
C ILE A 12 -3.25 12.95 -42.45
N VAL A 13 -2.34 12.52 -43.34
CA VAL A 13 -2.12 11.10 -43.63
C VAL A 13 -1.57 10.33 -42.42
N VAL A 14 -0.69 10.93 -41.61
CA VAL A 14 -0.15 10.30 -40.39
C VAL A 14 -1.22 10.17 -39.29
N ILE A 15 -2.10 11.18 -39.14
CA ILE A 15 -3.18 11.11 -38.13
C ILE A 15 -4.24 10.06 -38.53
N ILE A 16 -4.63 9.98 -39.81
CA ILE A 16 -5.62 8.99 -40.28
C ILE A 16 -5.08 7.56 -40.19
N THR A 17 -3.81 7.34 -40.52
CA THR A 17 -3.18 6.01 -40.39
C THR A 17 -3.01 5.58 -38.93
N ALA A 18 -2.66 6.49 -38.02
CA ALA A 18 -2.55 6.18 -36.59
C ALA A 18 -3.90 5.87 -35.94
N VAL A 19 -4.96 6.65 -36.25
CA VAL A 19 -6.31 6.42 -35.69
C VAL A 19 -6.95 5.16 -36.29
N GLY A 20 -6.76 4.91 -37.59
CA GLY A 20 -7.25 3.70 -38.26
C GLY A 20 -6.59 2.42 -37.75
N ALA A 21 -5.27 2.45 -37.49
CA ALA A 21 -4.56 1.31 -36.91
C ALA A 21 -5.07 0.97 -35.50
N VAL A 22 -5.34 1.96 -34.65
CA VAL A 22 -5.88 1.74 -33.29
C VAL A 22 -7.29 1.14 -33.31
N LEU A 23 -8.15 1.55 -34.25
CA LEU A 23 -9.50 1.00 -34.42
C LEU A 23 -9.50 -0.45 -34.92
N LEU A 24 -8.60 -0.79 -35.86
CA LEU A 24 -8.44 -2.17 -36.34
C LEU A 24 -7.85 -3.11 -35.27
N ILE A 25 -6.90 -2.63 -34.45
CA ILE A 25 -6.35 -3.41 -33.34
C ILE A 25 -7.42 -3.69 -32.28
N LYS A 26 -8.30 -2.73 -31.96
CA LYS A 26 -9.38 -2.96 -30.98
C LYS A 26 -10.34 -4.08 -31.41
N ASN A 27 -10.82 -4.09 -32.66
CA ASN A 27 -11.78 -5.12 -33.10
C ASN A 27 -11.14 -6.53 -33.24
N VAL A 28 -9.87 -6.62 -33.68
CA VAL A 28 -9.18 -7.92 -33.82
C VAL A 28 -8.78 -8.49 -32.44
N VAL A 29 -8.23 -7.65 -31.55
CA VAL A 29 -7.83 -8.10 -30.20
C VAL A 29 -9.04 -8.46 -29.35
N PHE A 30 -10.16 -7.72 -29.44
CA PHE A 30 -11.37 -8.02 -28.67
C PHE A 30 -12.03 -9.34 -29.10
N SER A 31 -11.93 -9.70 -30.38
CA SER A 31 -12.43 -10.99 -30.90
C SER A 31 -11.57 -12.18 -30.44
N GLN A 32 -10.25 -12.01 -30.28
CA GLN A 32 -9.37 -13.07 -29.75
C GLN A 32 -9.40 -13.19 -28.22
N MET A 33 -9.79 -12.13 -27.49
CA MET A 33 -9.99 -12.19 -26.04
C MET A 33 -11.28 -12.94 -25.62
N GLN A 34 -12.31 -13.00 -26.49
CA GLN A 34 -13.54 -13.75 -26.17
C GLN A 34 -13.49 -15.23 -26.58
N VAL A 35 -12.71 -15.62 -27.60
CA VAL A 35 -12.67 -17.02 -28.07
C VAL A 35 -11.79 -17.93 -27.21
N ASN A 36 -10.86 -17.37 -26.42
CA ASN A 36 -10.07 -18.11 -25.43
C ASN A 36 -10.40 -17.73 -23.97
N GLY A 37 -11.50 -17.00 -23.74
CA GLY A 37 -11.96 -16.57 -22.41
C GLY A 37 -12.60 -17.67 -21.56
N GLY A 38 -12.60 -18.92 -22.02
CA GLY A 38 -12.88 -20.07 -21.17
C GLY A 38 -11.60 -20.44 -20.42
N ILE A 39 -11.35 -19.84 -19.26
CA ILE A 39 -10.55 -20.54 -18.25
C ILE A 39 -11.34 -21.81 -17.93
N LYS A 40 -11.01 -22.92 -18.62
CA LYS A 40 -11.33 -24.23 -18.07
C LYS A 40 -10.60 -24.27 -16.74
N ASP A 41 -11.39 -24.39 -15.68
CA ASP A 41 -10.90 -24.60 -14.33
C ASP A 41 -10.01 -25.84 -14.37
N THR A 42 -8.69 -25.64 -14.48
CA THR A 42 -7.74 -26.73 -14.36
C THR A 42 -7.77 -27.08 -12.88
N ASN A 43 -8.53 -28.12 -12.60
CA ASN A 43 -8.48 -28.95 -11.41
C ASN A 43 -7.13 -28.82 -10.69
N HIS A 44 -7.15 -28.26 -9.48
CA HIS A 44 -6.08 -28.28 -8.49
C HIS A 44 -4.67 -27.89 -9.00
N ILE A 45 -4.38 -26.59 -9.00
CA ILE A 45 -3.00 -26.12 -8.89
C ILE A 45 -2.60 -26.22 -7.40
N SER A 46 -1.97 -27.33 -7.01
CA SER A 46 -1.48 -27.58 -5.63
C SER A 46 -0.60 -26.46 -5.07
N SER A 47 0.03 -25.69 -5.95
CA SER A 47 0.85 -24.53 -5.58
C SER A 47 0.05 -23.42 -4.89
N ASN A 48 -1.23 -23.19 -5.25
CA ASN A 48 -2.06 -22.19 -4.56
C ASN A 48 -2.56 -22.69 -3.20
N GLU A 49 -2.80 -23.99 -3.04
CA GLU A 49 -3.16 -24.55 -1.73
C GLU A 49 -2.01 -24.47 -0.73
N PHE A 50 -0.76 -24.62 -1.17
CA PHE A 50 0.40 -24.48 -0.29
C PHE A 50 0.42 -23.10 0.36
N PHE A 51 0.33 -22.01 -0.42
CA PHE A 51 0.30 -20.65 0.11
C PHE A 51 -0.97 -20.34 0.92
N GLN A 52 -2.12 -20.89 0.54
CA GLN A 52 -3.36 -20.74 1.32
C GLN A 52 -3.31 -21.48 2.66
N ARG A 53 -2.63 -22.64 2.73
CA ARG A 53 -2.50 -23.45 3.95
C ARG A 53 -1.48 -22.91 4.94
N GLN A 54 -0.38 -22.31 4.46
CA GLN A 54 0.59 -21.69 5.36
C GLN A 54 -0.04 -20.46 6.05
N GLY A 55 -0.86 -19.71 5.31
CA GLY A 55 -1.43 -18.47 5.81
C GLY A 55 -0.42 -17.34 5.73
N LYS A 56 -0.91 -16.12 5.46
CA LYS A 56 -0.10 -14.91 5.64
C LYS A 56 -0.06 -14.59 7.14
N PRO A 57 1.00 -13.93 7.64
CA PRO A 57 0.99 -13.43 9.01
C PRO A 57 -0.14 -12.41 9.18
N GLU A 58 -0.70 -12.35 10.37
CA GLU A 58 -1.77 -11.43 10.75
C GLU A 58 -1.24 -10.40 11.74
N LEU A 59 -1.53 -9.13 11.46
CA LEU A 59 -1.21 -8.00 12.34
C LEU A 59 -2.47 -7.57 13.08
N SER A 60 -2.42 -7.62 14.41
CA SER A 60 -3.51 -7.16 15.28
C SER A 60 -3.20 -5.77 15.84
N GLY A 61 -4.23 -4.94 16.01
CA GLY A 61 -4.07 -3.57 16.54
C GLY A 61 -3.66 -2.51 15.51
N VAL A 62 -3.59 -2.84 14.22
CA VAL A 62 -3.40 -1.86 13.13
C VAL A 62 -4.71 -1.32 12.56
N ARG A 63 -5.84 -1.94 12.91
CA ARG A 63 -7.20 -1.54 12.55
C ARG A 63 -8.07 -1.46 13.80
N GLU A 64 -9.11 -0.64 13.73
CA GLU A 64 -10.19 -0.61 14.72
C GLU A 64 -11.13 -1.81 14.53
N GLU A 65 -12.06 -2.02 15.47
CA GLU A 65 -13.04 -3.12 15.43
C GLU A 65 -13.94 -3.08 14.19
N ASP A 66 -14.22 -1.88 13.66
CA ASP A 66 -15.00 -1.67 12.44
C ASP A 66 -14.20 -1.91 11.13
N GLY A 67 -12.93 -2.28 11.25
CA GLY A 67 -12.02 -2.54 10.13
C GLY A 67 -11.37 -1.28 9.53
N THR A 68 -11.65 -0.09 10.06
CA THR A 68 -10.99 1.15 9.64
C THR A 68 -9.54 1.20 10.11
N ALA A 69 -8.72 2.02 9.45
CA ALA A 69 -7.32 2.19 9.83
C ALA A 69 -7.21 2.87 11.19
N ARG A 70 -6.45 2.27 12.11
CA ARG A 70 -6.34 2.76 13.48
C ARG A 70 -5.71 4.15 13.53
N ARG A 71 -6.30 5.02 14.35
CA ARG A 71 -5.79 6.38 14.58
C ARG A 71 -5.70 6.66 16.07
N ILE A 72 -4.52 7.11 16.51
CA ILE A 72 -4.24 7.44 17.90
C ILE A 72 -4.00 8.95 18.01
N VAL A 73 -4.58 9.57 19.02
CA VAL A 73 -4.31 10.96 19.39
C VAL A 73 -3.66 10.96 20.76
N ILE A 74 -2.48 11.56 20.89
CA ILE A 74 -1.74 11.65 22.16
C ILE A 74 -1.42 13.10 22.50
N LYS A 75 -1.17 13.36 23.79
CA LYS A 75 -0.76 14.68 24.26
C LYS A 75 0.73 14.91 23.95
N LYS A 76 1.10 16.17 23.80
CA LYS A 76 2.50 16.60 23.75
C LYS A 76 3.27 16.11 24.99
N GLU A 77 4.53 15.74 24.81
CA GLU A 77 5.45 15.19 25.83
C GLU A 77 5.02 13.82 26.42
N ASP A 78 3.98 13.19 25.88
CA ASP A 78 3.58 11.84 26.28
C ASP A 78 4.51 10.77 25.70
N HIS A 79 4.65 9.63 26.39
CA HIS A 79 5.51 8.54 25.96
C HIS A 79 4.70 7.47 25.23
N LEU A 80 4.87 7.40 23.91
CA LEU A 80 4.29 6.34 23.10
C LEU A 80 5.39 5.39 22.61
N ASP A 81 5.34 4.11 23.00
CA ASP A 81 6.14 3.04 22.41
C ASP A 81 5.35 2.36 21.28
N PRO A 82 5.72 2.55 20.00
CA PRO A 82 5.08 1.91 18.87
C PRO A 82 5.05 0.38 18.91
N ARG A 83 6.02 -0.27 19.58
CA ARG A 83 6.13 -1.74 19.62
C ARG A 83 5.01 -2.39 20.42
N GLN A 84 4.43 -1.66 21.37
CA GLN A 84 3.33 -2.16 22.21
C GLN A 84 1.95 -2.03 21.56
N LEU A 85 1.86 -1.30 20.43
CA LEU A 85 0.58 -1.03 19.78
C LEU A 85 0.06 -2.19 18.93
N VAL A 86 0.96 -3.05 18.46
CA VAL A 86 0.71 -4.04 17.42
C VAL A 86 1.32 -5.37 17.82
N THR A 87 0.56 -6.44 17.65
CA THR A 87 1.07 -7.82 17.77
C THR A 87 0.96 -8.52 16.42
N ALA A 88 1.78 -9.56 16.22
CA ALA A 88 1.77 -10.34 15.00
C ALA A 88 1.66 -11.83 15.34
N SER A 89 0.76 -12.52 14.67
CA SER A 89 0.59 -13.96 14.79
C SER A 89 0.45 -14.60 13.42
N ASP A 90 1.00 -15.78 13.25
CA ASP A 90 0.89 -16.59 12.05
C ASP A 90 0.43 -18.01 12.44
N LYS A 91 -0.40 -18.61 11.60
CA LYS A 91 -1.00 -19.92 11.88
C LYS A 91 0.05 -21.04 11.99
N LYS A 92 1.20 -20.89 11.34
CA LYS A 92 2.26 -21.89 11.26
C LYS A 92 3.49 -21.51 12.06
N ASP A 93 3.89 -20.24 12.01
CA ASP A 93 5.05 -19.75 12.74
C ASP A 93 4.72 -19.33 14.19
N GLY A 94 3.45 -19.22 14.54
CA GLY A 94 3.01 -18.85 15.89
C GLY A 94 3.14 -17.35 16.13
N ASP A 95 3.69 -16.96 17.28
CA ASP A 95 3.87 -15.54 17.62
C ASP A 95 5.07 -14.93 16.88
N LEU A 96 4.80 -13.91 16.07
CA LEU A 96 5.77 -13.17 15.28
C LEU A 96 5.96 -11.73 15.80
N THR A 97 5.43 -11.40 16.98
CA THR A 97 5.43 -10.03 17.50
C THR A 97 6.84 -9.45 17.61
N GLY A 98 7.82 -10.25 18.03
CA GLY A 98 9.23 -9.83 18.08
C GLY A 98 9.91 -9.61 16.72
N GLN A 99 9.28 -10.03 15.62
CA GLN A 99 9.81 -9.89 14.25
C GLN A 99 9.22 -8.70 13.49
N ILE A 100 8.34 -7.93 14.14
CA ILE A 100 7.73 -6.74 13.55
C ILE A 100 8.81 -5.66 13.35
N LYS A 101 8.90 -5.16 12.12
CA LYS A 101 9.69 -3.97 11.77
C LYS A 101 8.76 -2.78 11.65
N ILE A 102 9.16 -1.66 12.23
CA ILE A 102 8.39 -0.43 12.26
C ILE A 102 9.11 0.61 11.42
N TYR A 103 8.37 1.29 10.55
CA TYR A 103 8.88 2.35 9.69
C TYR A 103 8.08 3.62 9.85
N THR A 104 8.76 4.76 9.91
CA THR A 104 8.13 6.07 9.80
C THR A 104 8.00 6.42 8.33
N VAL A 105 6.78 6.68 7.88
CA VAL A 105 6.47 7.01 6.48
C VAL A 105 6.29 8.51 6.33
N ARG A 106 6.94 9.09 5.33
CA ARG A 106 6.78 10.48 4.90
C ARG A 106 6.62 10.54 3.39
N THR A 107 5.84 11.50 2.90
CA THR A 107 5.72 11.73 1.47
C THR A 107 6.54 12.97 1.11
N MET A 108 7.52 12.81 0.23
CA MET A 108 8.33 13.90 -0.32
C MET A 108 8.24 13.84 -1.84
N GLU A 109 7.89 14.95 -2.48
CA GLU A 109 7.80 15.05 -3.95
C GLU A 109 6.91 13.96 -4.59
N GLY A 110 5.83 13.55 -3.90
CA GLY A 110 4.92 12.50 -4.36
C GLY A 110 5.44 11.06 -4.17
N LYS A 111 6.63 10.88 -3.60
CA LYS A 111 7.20 9.57 -3.28
C LYS A 111 7.11 9.27 -1.78
N GLU A 112 6.66 8.06 -1.43
CA GLU A 112 6.75 7.58 -0.04
C GLU A 112 8.20 7.21 0.29
N ILE A 113 8.71 7.82 1.35
CA ILE A 113 10.00 7.50 1.98
C ILE A 113 9.69 6.80 3.30
N ARG A 114 10.28 5.61 3.49
CA ARG A 114 10.14 4.78 4.69
C ARG A 114 11.48 4.76 5.41
N ASN A 115 11.52 5.27 6.65
CA ASN A 115 12.71 5.23 7.50
C ASN A 115 12.48 4.23 8.62
N LEU A 116 13.47 3.37 8.91
CA LEU A 116 13.37 2.42 10.01
C LEU A 116 13.23 3.17 11.34
N PHE A 117 12.29 2.75 12.18
CA PHE A 117 12.09 3.29 13.51
C PHE A 117 12.99 2.55 14.50
N GLU A 118 14.06 3.21 14.95
CA GLU A 118 15.08 2.60 15.82
C GLU A 118 14.90 2.99 17.30
N SER A 119 14.29 4.14 17.58
CA SER A 119 14.05 4.63 18.95
C SER A 119 13.12 3.72 19.74
N GLU A 120 13.14 3.84 21.07
CA GLU A 120 12.17 3.18 21.96
C GLU A 120 10.81 3.90 21.90
N PHE A 121 10.84 5.23 22.11
CA PHE A 121 9.64 6.07 22.13
C PHE A 121 9.55 6.98 20.89
N LEU A 122 8.32 7.31 20.52
CA LEU A 122 8.02 8.30 19.49
C LEU A 122 8.35 9.72 19.99
N ASP A 123 8.91 10.58 19.13
CA ASP A 123 9.13 11.99 19.44
C ASP A 123 7.80 12.77 19.51
N THR A 124 7.36 13.10 20.71
CA THR A 124 6.12 13.85 20.99
C THR A 124 6.36 15.30 21.40
N SER A 125 7.59 15.81 21.21
CA SER A 125 7.99 17.18 21.59
C SER A 125 7.31 18.30 20.80
N GLY A 126 6.54 17.96 19.75
CA GLY A 126 5.83 18.94 18.95
C GLY A 126 4.54 18.38 18.36
N GLU A 127 3.62 19.28 18.00
CA GLU A 127 2.41 18.92 17.29
C GLU A 127 2.76 18.40 15.90
N LYS A 128 2.67 17.08 15.73
CA LYS A 128 3.10 16.38 14.52
C LYS A 128 2.17 15.21 14.26
N GLU A 129 1.98 14.91 12.98
CA GLU A 129 1.35 13.67 12.53
C GLU A 129 2.44 12.69 12.09
N PHE A 130 2.36 11.45 12.59
CA PHE A 130 3.21 10.35 12.20
C PHE A 130 2.38 9.27 11.52
N THR A 131 2.90 8.74 10.42
CA THR A 131 2.38 7.49 9.84
C THR A 131 3.40 6.39 10.13
N LEU A 132 3.00 5.43 10.95
CA LEU A 132 3.80 4.27 11.30
C LEU A 132 3.36 3.09 10.44
N LEU A 133 4.30 2.48 9.72
CA LEU A 133 4.11 1.27 8.94
C LEU A 133 4.75 0.10 9.67
N TYR A 134 3.92 -0.85 10.07
CA TYR A 134 4.31 -2.11 10.67
C TYR A 134 4.39 -3.14 9.56
N THR A 135 5.50 -3.86 9.49
CA THR A 135 5.65 -5.00 8.59
C THR A 135 6.22 -6.18 9.33
N VAL A 136 5.73 -7.37 8.99
CA VAL A 136 6.23 -8.64 9.51
C VAL A 136 6.31 -9.60 8.34
N LYS A 137 7.35 -10.44 8.34
CA LYS A 137 7.57 -11.46 7.33
C LYS A 137 7.70 -12.80 8.04
N ASN A 138 6.95 -13.79 7.60
CA ASN A 138 6.96 -15.12 8.18
C ASN A 138 8.10 -15.97 7.58
N SER A 139 8.29 -17.21 8.06
CA SER A 139 9.41 -18.06 7.64
C SER A 139 9.33 -18.48 6.16
N PHE A 140 8.10 -18.54 5.62
CA PHE A 140 7.80 -18.82 4.21
C PHE A 140 8.00 -17.60 3.30
N GLY A 141 8.32 -16.46 3.88
CA GLY A 141 8.59 -15.22 3.19
C GLY A 141 7.36 -14.43 2.75
N LEU A 142 6.19 -14.78 3.27
CA LEU A 142 4.97 -13.98 3.14
C LEU A 142 5.03 -12.81 4.12
N SER A 143 4.60 -11.63 3.67
CA SER A 143 4.61 -10.42 4.50
C SER A 143 3.21 -9.89 4.74
N ALA A 144 3.02 -9.30 5.92
CA ALA A 144 1.88 -8.45 6.22
C ALA A 144 2.34 -7.02 6.49
N GLU A 145 1.49 -6.07 6.15
CA GLU A 145 1.70 -4.65 6.39
C GLU A 145 0.44 -4.02 7.02
N GLY A 146 0.66 -3.12 7.98
CA GLY A 146 -0.41 -2.36 8.63
C GLY A 146 0.07 -0.95 8.96
N ARG A 147 -0.83 0.03 8.86
CA ARG A 147 -0.51 1.43 9.12
C ARG A 147 -1.30 1.95 10.31
N ILE A 148 -0.65 2.72 11.17
CA ILE A 148 -1.29 3.47 12.25
C ILE A 148 -0.94 4.94 12.05
N LYS A 149 -1.95 5.80 12.14
CA LYS A 149 -1.76 7.26 12.20
C LYS A 149 -1.72 7.72 13.64
N VAL A 150 -0.67 8.43 14.02
CA VAL A 150 -0.53 9.04 15.35
C VAL A 150 -0.54 10.55 15.19
N LEU A 151 -1.40 11.23 15.95
CA LEU A 151 -1.48 12.68 15.98
C LEU A 151 -1.14 13.19 17.38
N VAL A 152 -0.03 13.92 17.49
CA VAL A 152 0.37 14.60 18.72
C VAL A 152 -0.30 15.96 18.76
N LYS A 153 -1.04 16.26 19.83
CA LYS A 153 -1.69 17.56 20.04
C LYS A 153 -1.28 18.18 21.36
N ASN A 154 -1.18 19.51 21.39
CA ASN A 154 -1.15 20.24 22.63
C ASN A 154 -2.59 20.40 23.12
N TYR A 155 -2.97 19.62 24.14
CA TYR A 155 -4.13 19.96 24.94
C TYR A 155 -3.66 21.09 25.86
N GLY A 156 -3.99 22.33 25.49
CA GLY A 156 -3.68 23.51 26.27
C GLY A 156 -3.98 23.24 27.74
N GLU A 157 -3.05 23.62 28.61
CA GLU A 157 -3.30 23.64 30.05
C GLU A 157 -4.61 24.39 30.24
N ASN A 158 -5.64 23.70 30.71
CA ASN A 158 -6.75 24.39 31.34
C ASN A 158 -6.15 25.04 32.58
N HIS A 159 -5.68 26.29 32.44
CA HIS A 159 -5.58 27.20 33.56
C HIS A 159 -7.02 27.44 34.01
N SER A 160 -7.49 26.60 34.92
CA SER A 160 -8.57 26.96 35.83
C SER A 160 -8.08 28.18 36.62
N GLU A 161 -8.59 29.35 36.24
CA GLU A 161 -8.61 30.59 37.03
C GLU A 161 -9.24 30.37 38.42
#